data_AF-E9P4P4-F1
#
_entry.id   AF-E9P4P4-F1
#
_cell.length_a   1.000
_cell.length_b   1.000
_cell.length_c   1.000
_cell.angle_alpha   90.00
_cell.angle_beta   90.00
_cell.angle_gamma   90.00
#
_symmetry.space_group_name_H-M   'P 1'
#
loop_
_entity.id
_entity.type
_entity.pdbx_description
1 polymer ?
#
loop_
_entity_poly.entity_id
_entity_poly.type
_entity_poly.pdbx_seq_one_letter_code
_entity_poly.pdbx_strand_id
1 'polypeptide(L)'
;DFLQRIADVYSEIAMIDDHVVQKLVRKFTKRARLLSKANLILGAIISTCYVVYPLFTGTRSLPYGMFIPGVNNFKGPLYQIFFIGQAVLTFPGCCMYIPFTSFFATTTLFGLVQIRTLQRQLRTFKDEVVQENRALVESKLEKCIEDHKRIIRYVSDVDSLVTYICLIEFMSFGLMLCALLFLLNIIENPAQIIIVVAY
;
A
#
# COMPACT_ATOMS: atom_id res chain seq x y z
N ASP A 1 -13.21 15.21 4.47
CA ASP A 1 -12.70 15.53 5.83
C ASP A 1 -11.35 14.94 6.19
N PHE A 2 -11.13 13.62 6.14
CA PHE A 2 -9.84 13.02 6.55
C PHE A 2 -8.65 13.41 5.66
N LEU A 3 -8.78 13.29 4.34
CA LEU A 3 -7.71 13.66 3.39
C LEU A 3 -7.38 15.15 3.42
N GLN A 4 -8.39 15.99 3.66
CA GLN A 4 -8.21 17.43 3.78
C GLN A 4 -7.38 17.77 5.02
N ARG A 5 -7.70 17.15 6.17
CA ARG A 5 -6.90 17.27 7.40
C ARG A 5 -5.44 16.84 7.18
N ILE A 6 -5.19 15.77 6.42
CA ILE A 6 -3.82 15.37 6.05
C ILE A 6 -3.13 16.45 5.22
N ALA A 7 -3.81 17.02 4.22
CA ALA A 7 -3.25 18.06 3.36
C ALA A 7 -2.89 19.32 4.16
N ASP A 8 -3.74 19.71 5.12
CA ASP A 8 -3.52 20.85 5.99
C ASP A 8 -2.29 20.61 6.89
N VAL A 9 -2.21 19.46 7.55
CA VAL A 9 -1.05 19.10 8.40
C VAL A 9 0.23 18.95 7.58
N TYR A 10 0.15 18.41 6.36
CA TYR A 10 1.30 18.34 5.46
C TYR A 10 1.83 19.73 5.11
N SER A 11 0.93 20.66 4.81
CA SER A 11 1.28 22.05 4.50
C SER A 11 1.89 22.74 5.72
N GLU A 12 1.31 22.54 6.91
CA GLU A 12 1.85 23.06 8.17
C GLU A 12 3.30 22.58 8.42
N ILE A 13 3.56 21.27 8.32
CA ILE A 13 4.89 20.71 8.52
C ILE A 13 5.87 21.16 7.42
N ALA A 14 5.40 21.32 6.19
CA ALA A 14 6.22 21.80 5.08
C ALA A 14 6.64 23.27 5.22
N MET A 15 5.85 24.09 5.95
CA MET A 15 6.15 25.50 6.23
C MET A 15 7.07 25.70 7.45
N ILE A 16 7.37 24.65 8.22
CA ILE A 16 8.33 24.75 9.35
C ILE A 16 9.71 25.13 8.80
N ASP A 17 10.27 26.22 9.32
CA ASP A 17 11.62 26.71 8.99
C ASP A 17 12.72 25.90 9.71
N ASP A 18 12.67 24.57 9.56
CA ASP A 18 13.74 23.66 9.99
C ASP A 18 14.18 22.84 8.78
N HIS A 19 15.41 23.10 8.31
CA HIS A 19 16.02 22.40 7.19
C HIS A 19 16.01 20.86 7.36
N VAL A 20 16.12 20.36 8.59
CA VAL A 20 16.05 18.92 8.90
C VAL A 20 14.63 18.39 8.66
N VAL A 21 13.61 19.11 9.12
CA VAL A 21 12.19 18.74 8.93
C VAL A 21 11.83 18.80 7.44
N GLN A 22 12.22 19.86 6.73
CA GLN A 22 11.98 19.97 5.28
C GLN A 22 12.66 18.84 4.50
N LYS A 23 13.91 18.50 4.83
CA LYS A 23 14.64 17.38 4.22
C LYS A 23 13.95 16.05 4.53
N LEU A 24 13.42 15.88 5.73
CA LEU A 24 12.66 14.70 6.15
C LEU A 24 11.38 14.56 5.31
N VAL A 25 10.53 15.59 5.28
CA VAL A 25 9.28 15.61 4.50
C VAL A 25 9.57 15.29 3.03
N ARG A 26 10.52 16.00 2.40
CA ARG A 26 10.89 15.76 1.00
C ARG A 26 11.36 14.32 0.75
N LYS A 27 12.18 13.76 1.65
CA LYS A 27 12.67 12.37 1.54
C LYS A 27 11.52 11.37 1.60
N PHE A 28 10.61 11.52 2.56
CA PHE A 28 9.47 10.62 2.74
C PHE A 28 8.43 10.76 1.63
N THR A 29 8.13 11.98 1.16
CA THR A 29 7.27 12.20 -0.01
C THR A 29 7.84 11.56 -1.27
N LYS A 30 9.17 11.67 -1.50
CA LYS A 30 9.82 10.98 -2.63
C LYS A 30 9.70 9.47 -2.52
N ARG A 31 9.93 8.91 -1.33
CA ARG A 31 9.79 7.47 -1.07
C ARG A 31 8.36 6.98 -1.27
N ALA A 32 7.36 7.70 -0.76
CA ALA A 32 5.95 7.36 -0.93
C ALA A 32 5.54 7.36 -2.42
N ARG A 33 5.94 8.40 -3.17
CA ARG A 33 5.69 8.46 -4.63
C ARG A 33 6.40 7.34 -5.40
N LEU A 34 7.65 7.04 -5.02
CA LEU A 34 8.41 5.94 -5.64
C LEU A 34 7.72 4.60 -5.38
N LEU A 35 7.34 4.33 -4.12
CA LEU A 35 6.63 3.11 -3.73
C LEU A 35 5.33 2.95 -4.51
N SER A 36 4.49 4.00 -4.56
CA SER A 36 3.22 3.94 -5.28
C SER A 36 3.40 3.73 -6.79
N LYS A 37 4.35 4.44 -7.41
CA LYS A 37 4.68 4.23 -8.84
C LYS A 37 5.21 2.83 -9.11
N ALA A 38 6.14 2.35 -8.29
CA ALA A 38 6.71 1.02 -8.43
C ALA A 38 5.63 -0.07 -8.29
N ASN A 39 4.76 0.05 -7.29
CA ASN A 39 3.68 -0.90 -7.05
C ASN A 39 2.68 -0.95 -8.22
N LEU A 40 2.34 0.22 -8.78
CA LEU A 40 1.48 0.33 -9.97
C LEU A 40 2.11 -0.32 -11.21
N ILE A 41 3.39 -0.05 -11.46
CA ILE A 41 4.11 -0.58 -12.62
C ILE A 41 4.25 -2.10 -12.50
N LEU A 42 4.69 -2.60 -11.34
CA LEU A 42 4.83 -4.05 -11.10
C LEU A 42 3.50 -4.76 -11.25
N GLY A 43 2.43 -4.22 -10.67
CA GLY A 43 1.09 -4.79 -10.82
C GLY A 43 0.64 -4.83 -12.28
N ALA A 44 0.81 -3.74 -13.03
CA ALA A 44 0.46 -3.71 -14.45
C ALA A 44 1.26 -4.74 -15.29
N ILE A 45 2.55 -4.93 -14.99
CA ILE A 45 3.38 -5.95 -15.64
C ILE A 45 2.85 -7.34 -15.33
N ILE A 46 2.62 -7.67 -14.05
CA ILE A 46 2.15 -8.99 -13.62
C ILE A 46 0.80 -9.32 -14.27
N SER A 47 -0.15 -8.38 -14.26
CA SER A 47 -1.45 -8.53 -14.92
C SER A 47 -1.32 -8.80 -16.41
N THR A 48 -0.46 -8.05 -17.10
CA THR A 48 -0.23 -8.21 -18.54
C THR A 48 0.39 -9.57 -18.83
N CYS A 49 1.39 -10.00 -18.06
CA CYS A 49 2.00 -11.32 -18.17
C CYS A 49 0.95 -12.43 -17.99
N TYR A 50 0.06 -12.30 -17.02
CA TYR A 50 -1.01 -13.27 -16.75
C TYR A 50 -2.01 -13.41 -17.91
N VAL A 51 -2.43 -12.29 -18.50
CA VAL A 51 -3.37 -12.29 -19.64
C VAL A 51 -2.71 -12.86 -20.90
N VAL A 52 -1.42 -12.59 -21.08
CA VAL A 52 -0.68 -12.97 -22.29
C VAL A 52 -0.13 -14.40 -22.22
N TYR A 53 0.18 -14.94 -21.04
CA TYR A 53 0.75 -16.28 -20.86
C TYR A 53 -0.01 -17.40 -21.62
N PRO A 54 -1.36 -17.51 -21.55
CA PRO A 54 -2.11 -18.53 -22.27
C PRO A 54 -2.02 -18.43 -23.80
N LEU A 55 -1.67 -17.26 -24.35
CA LEU A 55 -1.50 -17.08 -25.80
C LEU A 55 -0.22 -17.77 -26.31
N PHE A 56 0.77 -17.93 -25.43
CA PHE A 56 2.06 -18.54 -25.79
C PHE A 56 2.13 -20.04 -25.51
N THR A 57 1.26 -20.59 -24.64
CA THR A 57 1.27 -22.02 -24.30
C THR A 57 0.67 -22.91 -25.39
N GLY A 58 0.05 -22.35 -26.43
CA GLY A 58 -0.58 -23.10 -27.53
C GLY A 58 -1.83 -23.91 -27.14
N THR A 59 -2.16 -23.94 -25.84
CA THR A 59 -3.35 -24.57 -25.28
C THR A 59 -4.46 -23.53 -25.15
N ARG A 60 -5.69 -23.89 -25.54
CA ARG A 60 -6.87 -23.03 -25.30
C ARG A 60 -7.20 -23.03 -23.81
N SER A 61 -6.54 -22.16 -23.07
CA SER A 61 -6.75 -21.94 -21.65
C SER A 61 -7.19 -20.49 -21.41
N LEU A 62 -8.01 -20.27 -20.40
CA LEU A 62 -8.40 -18.94 -19.94
C LEU A 62 -7.34 -18.42 -18.94
N PRO A 63 -7.01 -17.12 -18.94
CA PRO A 63 -6.05 -16.53 -17.99
C PRO A 63 -6.34 -16.85 -16.53
N TYR A 64 -7.63 -16.85 -16.17
CA TYR A 64 -8.12 -17.33 -14.88
C TYR A 64 -8.96 -18.57 -15.13
N GLY A 65 -8.56 -19.68 -14.52
CA GLY A 65 -9.27 -20.95 -14.63
C GLY A 65 -10.74 -20.80 -14.27
N MET A 66 -11.63 -21.14 -15.21
CA MET A 66 -13.07 -20.98 -15.05
C MET A 66 -13.79 -22.23 -15.53
N PHE A 67 -14.61 -22.80 -14.64
CA PHE A 67 -15.48 -23.94 -14.94
C PHE A 67 -16.93 -23.52 -14.71
N ILE A 68 -17.73 -23.50 -15.78
CA ILE A 68 -19.16 -23.20 -15.70
C ILE A 68 -19.90 -24.50 -16.03
N PRO A 69 -20.66 -25.08 -15.07
CA PRO A 69 -21.38 -26.33 -15.32
C PRO A 69 -22.40 -26.13 -16.45
N GLY A 70 -22.36 -26.99 -17.47
CA GLY A 70 -23.26 -26.95 -18.63
C GLY A 70 -22.79 -26.10 -19.83
N VAL A 71 -21.67 -25.37 -19.72
CA VAL A 71 -21.11 -24.56 -20.82
C VAL A 71 -19.74 -25.11 -21.26
N ASN A 72 -19.59 -25.41 -22.54
CA ASN A 72 -18.28 -25.77 -23.10
C ASN A 72 -17.45 -24.49 -23.36
N ASN A 73 -16.75 -24.01 -22.32
CA ASN A 73 -15.90 -22.81 -22.36
C ASN A 73 -14.83 -22.82 -23.47
N PHE A 74 -14.49 -24.00 -24.01
CA PHE A 74 -13.44 -24.20 -25.01
C PHE A 74 -13.97 -24.42 -26.44
N LYS A 75 -15.30 -24.46 -26.64
CA LYS A 75 -15.94 -24.63 -27.97
C LYS A 75 -16.58 -23.33 -28.44
N GLY A 76 -16.40 -23.02 -29.73
CA GLY A 76 -17.05 -21.87 -30.40
C GLY A 76 -16.50 -20.48 -30.00
N PRO A 77 -17.25 -19.39 -30.28
CA PRO A 77 -16.84 -18.01 -30.02
C PRO A 77 -16.88 -17.61 -28.52
N LEU A 78 -17.47 -18.45 -27.66
CA LEU A 78 -17.59 -18.21 -26.22
C LEU A 78 -16.24 -18.07 -25.52
N TYR A 79 -15.24 -18.85 -25.97
CA TYR A 79 -13.87 -18.74 -25.46
C TYR A 79 -13.32 -17.31 -25.61
N GLN A 80 -13.50 -16.69 -26.77
CA GLN A 80 -12.99 -15.34 -27.05
C GLN A 80 -13.72 -14.29 -26.20
N ILE A 81 -15.03 -14.45 -26.00
CA ILE A 81 -15.83 -13.55 -25.16
C ILE A 81 -15.35 -13.60 -23.71
N PHE A 82 -15.17 -14.81 -23.15
CA PHE A 82 -14.67 -14.97 -21.79
C PHE A 82 -13.23 -14.50 -21.65
N PHE A 83 -12.37 -14.73 -22.65
CA PHE A 83 -10.99 -14.26 -22.64
C PHE A 83 -10.92 -12.72 -22.60
N ILE A 84 -11.66 -12.04 -23.49
CA ILE A 84 -11.73 -10.58 -23.53
C ILE A 84 -12.35 -10.05 -22.23
N GLY A 85 -13.42 -10.69 -21.73
CA GLY A 85 -14.04 -10.34 -20.47
C GLY A 85 -13.07 -10.42 -19.29
N GLN A 86 -12.32 -11.51 -19.17
CA GLN A 86 -11.28 -11.66 -18.14
C GLN A 86 -10.18 -10.61 -18.30
N ALA A 87 -9.68 -10.37 -19.51
CA ALA A 87 -8.66 -9.36 -19.77
C ALA A 87 -9.12 -7.94 -19.36
N VAL A 88 -10.37 -7.60 -19.67
CA VAL A 88 -10.97 -6.30 -19.28
C VAL A 88 -11.18 -6.22 -17.77
N LEU A 89 -11.57 -7.30 -17.09
CA LEU A 89 -11.82 -7.32 -15.64
C LEU A 89 -10.53 -7.35 -14.80
N THR A 90 -9.45 -7.91 -15.33
CA THR A 90 -8.13 -7.94 -14.66
C THR A 90 -7.62 -6.54 -14.34
N PHE A 91 -7.78 -5.60 -15.28
CA PHE A 91 -7.23 -4.26 -15.12
C PHE A 91 -7.90 -3.46 -13.98
N PRO A 92 -9.24 -3.36 -13.88
CA PRO A 92 -9.93 -2.82 -12.71
C PRO A 92 -9.57 -3.55 -11.41
N GLY A 93 -9.46 -4.88 -11.44
CA GLY A 93 -9.13 -5.66 -10.24
C GLY A 93 -7.78 -5.26 -9.64
N CYS A 94 -6.75 -5.17 -10.49
CA CYS A 94 -5.42 -4.74 -10.05
C CYS A 94 -5.39 -3.24 -9.69
N CYS A 95 -6.10 -2.40 -10.44
CA CYS A 95 -6.21 -0.98 -10.17
C CYS A 95 -6.99 -0.64 -8.90
N MET A 96 -7.75 -1.55 -8.28
CA MET A 96 -8.42 -1.30 -7.00
C MET A 96 -7.55 -1.68 -5.80
N TYR A 97 -6.83 -2.80 -5.88
CA TYR A 97 -6.01 -3.30 -4.78
C TYR A 97 -4.69 -2.51 -4.61
N ILE A 98 -4.02 -2.16 -5.71
CA ILE A 98 -2.71 -1.48 -5.68
C ILE A 98 -2.77 -0.06 -5.08
N PRO A 99 -3.81 0.76 -5.34
CA PRO A 99 -3.93 2.05 -4.68
C PRO A 99 -4.20 1.94 -3.19
N PHE A 100 -4.92 0.91 -2.73
CA PHE A 100 -5.16 0.70 -1.30
C PHE A 100 -3.85 0.48 -0.54
N THR A 101 -3.03 -0.46 -1.00
CA THR A 101 -1.71 -0.74 -0.39
C THR A 101 -0.80 0.50 -0.43
N SER A 102 -0.82 1.25 -1.55
CA SER A 102 -0.08 2.51 -1.69
C SER A 102 -0.58 3.60 -0.73
N PHE A 103 -1.90 3.68 -0.52
CA PHE A 103 -2.54 4.60 0.41
C PHE A 103 -2.15 4.27 1.84
N PHE A 104 -2.28 3.01 2.25
CA PHE A 104 -1.88 2.55 3.59
C PHE A 104 -0.41 2.86 3.88
N ALA A 105 0.49 2.54 2.95
CA ALA A 105 1.91 2.82 3.10
C ALA A 105 2.20 4.33 3.18
N THR A 106 1.57 5.15 2.34
CA THR A 106 1.77 6.61 2.34
C THR A 106 1.30 7.25 3.64
N THR A 107 0.11 6.86 4.12
CA THR A 107 -0.49 7.32 5.36
C THR A 107 0.37 6.92 6.58
N THR A 108 0.92 5.70 6.57
CA THR A 108 1.86 5.24 7.61
C THR A 108 3.16 6.04 7.60
N LEU A 109 3.74 6.27 6.41
CA LEU A 109 4.94 7.09 6.25
C LEU A 109 4.70 8.54 6.69
N PHE A 110 3.51 9.08 6.43
CA PHE A 110 3.14 10.42 6.89
C PHE A 110 3.03 10.49 8.42
N GLY A 111 2.41 9.50 9.06
CA GLY A 111 2.40 9.39 10.53
C GLY A 111 3.82 9.35 11.12
N LEU A 112 4.73 8.61 10.49
CA LEU A 112 6.14 8.58 10.88
C LEU A 112 6.81 9.96 10.77
N VAL A 113 6.51 10.73 9.71
CA VAL A 113 7.02 12.11 9.55
C VAL A 113 6.51 13.01 10.68
N GLN A 114 5.23 12.91 11.06
CA GLN A 114 4.69 13.70 12.17
C GLN A 114 5.39 13.36 13.49
N ILE A 115 5.57 12.07 13.80
CA ILE A 115 6.27 11.61 15.02
C ILE A 115 7.72 12.12 15.03
N ARG A 116 8.43 12.02 13.90
CA ARG A 116 9.81 12.48 13.79
C ARG A 116 9.94 14.00 13.91
N THR A 117 8.95 14.74 13.42
CA THR A 117 8.87 16.21 13.57
C THR A 117 8.68 16.58 15.04
N LEU A 118 7.76 15.93 15.75
CA LEU A 118 7.58 16.12 17.19
C LEU A 118 8.86 15.75 17.98
N GLN A 119 9.51 14.63 17.64
CA GLN A 119 10.80 14.25 18.26
C GLN A 119 11.87 15.32 18.05
N ARG A 120 11.90 15.97 16.89
CA ARG A 120 12.83 17.05 16.59
C ARG A 120 12.53 18.30 17.40
N GLN A 121 11.26 18.69 17.50
CA GLN A 121 10.83 19.82 18.34
C GLN A 121 11.18 19.59 19.81
N LEU A 122 10.89 18.40 20.35
CA LEU A 122 11.23 18.06 21.75
C LEU A 122 12.74 18.04 22.02
N ARG A 123 13.56 17.59 21.07
CA ARG A 123 15.03 17.65 21.19
C ARG A 123 15.53 19.09 21.20
N THR A 124 15.02 19.92 20.30
CA THR A 124 15.39 21.34 20.21
C THR A 124 14.94 22.09 21.47
N PHE A 125 13.73 21.78 21.96
CA PHE A 125 13.21 22.31 23.22
C PHE A 125 14.13 22.00 24.40
N LYS A 126 14.66 20.77 24.53
CA LYS A 126 15.62 20.42 25.60
C LYS A 126 16.85 21.34 25.61
N ASP A 127 17.33 21.73 24.44
CA ASP A 127 18.53 22.57 24.30
C ASP A 127 18.21 24.07 24.58
N GLU A 128 16.98 24.53 24.30
CA GLU A 128 16.52 25.92 24.47
C GLU A 128 16.01 26.26 25.88
N VAL A 129 15.55 25.27 26.65
CA VAL A 129 14.99 25.43 28.01
C VAL A 129 15.96 26.12 28.99
N VAL A 130 17.27 26.07 28.73
CA VAL A 130 18.29 26.70 29.58
C VAL A 130 18.37 28.22 29.38
N GLN A 131 17.91 28.75 28.24
CA GLN A 131 18.04 30.18 27.87
C GLN A 131 16.72 30.95 27.84
N GLU A 132 15.55 30.29 27.84
CA GLU A 132 14.26 30.96 27.62
C GLU A 132 13.44 31.27 28.89
N ASN A 133 12.59 32.29 28.79
CA ASN A 133 11.63 32.66 29.83
C ASN A 133 10.61 31.54 30.09
N ARG A 134 10.24 31.34 31.36
CA ARG A 134 9.29 30.29 31.81
C ARG A 134 7.96 30.27 31.02
N ALA A 135 7.40 31.44 30.69
CA ALA A 135 6.16 31.54 29.92
C ALA A 135 6.30 31.04 28.47
N LEU A 136 7.47 31.23 27.84
CA LEU A 136 7.75 30.71 26.50
C LEU A 136 7.92 29.19 26.52
N VAL A 137 8.57 28.69 27.56
CA VAL A 137 8.76 27.25 27.81
C VAL A 137 7.41 26.54 27.99
N GLU A 138 6.51 27.12 28.79
CA GLU A 138 5.15 26.58 28.99
C GLU A 138 4.35 26.55 27.68
N SER A 139 4.39 27.63 26.90
CA SER A 139 3.69 27.68 25.60
C SER A 139 4.23 26.67 24.58
N LYS A 140 5.56 26.49 24.48
CA LYS A 140 6.17 25.48 23.60
C LYS A 140 5.81 24.06 24.03
N LEU A 141 5.78 23.80 25.33
CA LEU A 141 5.41 22.50 25.88
C LEU A 141 3.93 22.18 25.60
N GLU A 142 3.05 23.15 25.79
CA GLU A 142 1.63 23.03 25.46
C GLU A 142 1.44 22.66 23.98
N LYS A 143 2.12 23.37 23.07
CA LYS A 143 2.11 23.05 21.64
C LYS A 143 2.59 21.63 21.33
N CYS A 144 3.68 21.18 21.95
CA CYS A 144 4.15 19.79 21.76
C CYS A 144 3.12 18.75 22.23
N ILE A 145 2.42 19.01 23.34
CA ILE A 145 1.36 18.12 23.84
C ILE A 145 0.18 18.10 22.88
N GLU A 146 -0.22 19.24 22.32
CA GLU A 146 -1.27 19.33 21.31
C GLU A 146 -0.92 18.56 20.04
N ASP A 147 0.30 18.74 19.54
CA ASP A 147 0.83 18.03 18.36
C ASP A 147 0.86 16.52 18.62
N HIS A 148 1.30 16.08 19.80
CA HIS A 148 1.27 14.67 20.19
C HIS A 148 -0.17 14.09 20.21
N LYS A 149 -1.11 14.81 20.82
CA LYS A 149 -2.54 14.42 20.83
C LYS A 149 -3.13 14.39 19.42
N ARG A 150 -2.68 15.27 18.52
CA ARG A 150 -3.09 15.28 17.11
C ARG A 150 -2.58 14.04 16.38
N ILE A 151 -1.33 13.63 16.62
CA ILE A 151 -0.74 12.41 16.07
C ILE A 151 -1.49 11.17 16.56
N ILE A 152 -1.82 11.08 17.86
CA ILE A 152 -2.59 9.95 18.40
C ILE A 152 -3.94 9.83 17.68
N ARG A 153 -4.66 10.95 17.53
CA ARG A 153 -5.93 10.99 16.79
C ARG A 153 -5.75 10.57 15.34
N TYR A 154 -4.71 11.05 14.67
CA TYR A 154 -4.38 10.64 13.31
C TYR A 154 -4.16 9.13 13.20
N VAL A 155 -3.34 8.53 14.08
CA VAL A 155 -3.09 7.08 14.06
C VAL A 155 -4.37 6.30 14.34
N SER A 156 -5.21 6.75 15.27
CA SER A 156 -6.52 6.15 15.55
C SER A 156 -7.46 6.20 14.34
N ASP A 157 -7.52 7.33 13.63
CA ASP A 157 -8.32 7.48 12.42
C ASP A 157 -7.81 6.49 11.34
N VAL A 158 -6.50 6.41 11.14
CA VAL A 158 -5.89 5.48 10.18
C VAL A 158 -6.18 4.03 10.53
N ASP A 159 -6.01 3.64 11.79
CA ASP A 159 -6.27 2.30 12.27
C ASP A 159 -7.73 1.90 12.02
N SER A 160 -8.68 2.77 12.37
CA SER A 160 -10.10 2.53 12.12
C SER A 160 -10.45 2.33 10.63
N LEU A 161 -9.69 2.97 9.73
CA LEU A 161 -9.89 2.86 8.28
C LEU A 161 -9.29 1.59 7.70
N VAL A 162 -8.17 1.10 8.24
CA VAL A 162 -7.38 0.02 7.60
C VAL A 162 -7.49 -1.32 8.32
N THR A 163 -7.84 -1.38 9.60
CA THR A 163 -7.79 -2.60 10.42
C THR A 163 -8.57 -3.77 9.81
N TYR A 164 -9.83 -3.55 9.40
CA TYR A 164 -10.63 -4.63 8.80
C TYR A 164 -10.08 -5.07 7.43
N ILE A 165 -9.58 -4.13 6.63
CA ILE A 165 -9.04 -4.42 5.30
C ILE A 165 -7.74 -5.22 5.44
N CYS A 166 -6.84 -4.79 6.33
CA CYS A 166 -5.61 -5.50 6.68
C CYS A 166 -5.90 -6.90 7.21
N LEU A 167 -6.97 -7.10 8.00
CA LEU A 167 -7.36 -8.42 8.50
C LEU A 167 -7.77 -9.35 7.35
N ILE A 168 -8.61 -8.86 6.43
CA ILE A 168 -9.05 -9.63 5.26
C ILE A 168 -7.85 -9.94 4.36
N GLU A 169 -6.96 -8.99 4.15
CA GLU A 169 -5.75 -9.15 3.35
C GLU A 169 -4.80 -10.18 3.99
N PHE A 170 -4.60 -10.13 5.30
CA PHE A 170 -3.81 -11.11 6.05
C PHE A 170 -4.39 -12.52 5.92
N MET A 171 -5.71 -12.67 6.09
CA MET A 171 -6.37 -13.98 5.91
C MET A 171 -6.25 -14.47 4.46
N SER A 172 -6.45 -13.58 3.49
CA SER A 172 -6.39 -13.92 2.06
C SER A 172 -5.00 -14.37 1.64
N PHE A 173 -3.96 -13.64 2.03
CA PHE A 173 -2.58 -14.04 1.79
C PHE A 173 -2.18 -15.30 2.56
N GLY A 174 -2.67 -15.47 3.79
CA GLY A 174 -2.47 -16.70 4.55
C GLY A 174 -3.03 -17.91 3.81
N LEU A 175 -4.29 -17.85 3.37
CA LEU A 175 -4.92 -18.93 2.60
C LEU A 175 -4.22 -19.17 1.26
N MET A 176 -3.81 -18.11 0.57
CA MET A 176 -3.06 -18.20 -0.68
C MET A 176 -1.72 -18.91 -0.49
N LEU A 177 -0.95 -18.54 0.54
CA LEU A 177 0.31 -19.22 0.88
C LEU A 177 0.09 -20.69 1.25
N CYS A 178 -0.96 -21.01 2.00
CA CYS A 178 -1.31 -22.40 2.30
C CYS A 178 -1.64 -23.20 1.02
N ALA A 179 -2.39 -22.62 0.09
CA ALA A 179 -2.72 -23.26 -1.18
C ALA A 179 -1.49 -23.44 -2.07
N LEU A 180 -0.60 -22.45 -2.14
CA LEU A 180 0.67 -22.53 -2.88
C LEU A 180 1.57 -23.61 -2.30
N LEU A 181 1.68 -23.70 -0.96
CA LEU A 181 2.48 -24.74 -0.31
C LEU A 181 1.93 -26.15 -0.57
N PHE A 182 0.61 -26.30 -0.57
CA PHE A 182 -0.05 -27.56 -0.94
C PHE A 182 0.21 -27.94 -2.40
N LEU A 183 0.11 -26.98 -3.32
CA LEU A 183 0.45 -27.19 -4.73
C LEU A 183 1.91 -27.62 -4.89
N LEU A 184 2.84 -26.95 -4.21
CA LEU A 184 4.27 -27.29 -4.24
C LEU A 184 4.53 -28.72 -3.74
N ASN A 185 3.76 -29.18 -2.75
CA ASN A 185 3.89 -30.54 -2.22
C ASN A 185 3.39 -31.63 -3.19
N ILE A 186 2.39 -31.31 -4.03
CA ILE A 186 1.78 -32.25 -4.99
C ILE A 186 2.50 -32.28 -6.34
N ILE A 187 3.11 -31.16 -6.72
CA ILE A 187 3.77 -31.02 -8.01
C ILE A 187 5.10 -31.77 -8.01
N GLU A 188 5.21 -32.83 -8.80
CA GLU A 188 6.46 -33.56 -9.04
C GLU A 188 7.31 -32.91 -10.16
N ASN A 189 6.75 -31.95 -10.89
CA ASN A 189 7.34 -31.39 -12.10
C ASN A 189 8.15 -30.10 -11.80
N PRO A 190 9.46 -30.05 -12.05
CA PRO A 190 10.32 -28.94 -11.62
C PRO A 190 9.95 -27.59 -12.25
N ALA A 191 9.37 -27.58 -13.47
CA ALA A 191 8.91 -26.35 -14.12
C ALA A 191 7.71 -25.70 -13.42
N GLN A 192 6.82 -26.51 -12.85
CA GLN A 192 5.67 -26.02 -12.09
C GLN A 192 6.06 -25.55 -10.68
N ILE A 193 7.10 -26.15 -10.09
CA ILE A 193 7.71 -25.67 -8.83
C ILE A 193 8.24 -24.23 -8.99
N ILE A 194 8.93 -23.93 -10.10
CA ILE A 194 9.45 -22.59 -10.37
C ILE A 194 8.33 -21.55 -10.47
N ILE A 195 7.20 -21.90 -11.10
CA ILE A 195 6.03 -21.00 -11.23
C ILE A 195 5.38 -20.74 -9.88
N VAL A 196 5.29 -21.76 -9.01
CA VAL A 196 4.73 -21.62 -7.65
C VAL A 196 5.65 -20.81 -6.73
N VAL A 197 6.98 -20.94 -6.87
CA VAL A 197 7.95 -20.14 -6.11
C VAL A 197 8.02 -18.69 -6.57
N ALA A 198 7.71 -18.43 -7.85
CA ALA A 198 7.68 -17.09 -8.42
C ALA A 198 6.42 -16.29 -8.03
N TYR A 199 5.42 -16.95 -7.43
CA TYR A 199 4.17 -16.36 -6.94
C TYR A 199 4.35 -15.81 -5.52
#